data_AF-F7QEV4-F1
#
_entry.id   AF-F7QEV4-F1
#
_cell.length_a   1.000
_cell.length_b   1.000
_cell.length_c   1.000
_cell.angle_alpha   90.00
_cell.angle_beta   90.00
_cell.angle_gamma   90.00
#
_symmetry.space_group_name_H-M   'P 1'
#
loop_
_entity.id
_entity.type
_entity.pdbx_description
1 polymer ?
#
loop_
_entity_poly.entity_id
_entity_poly.type
_entity_poly.pdbx_seq_one_letter_code
_entity_poly.pdbx_strand_id
1 'polypeptide(L)' 'MTFDIRQLRYALAPADHGSFYRAGRALDIEQSTLSRSILRLERIIGANCSIALAQA' A
#
# COMPACT_ATOMS: atom_id res chain seq x y z
N MET A 1 -3.50 15.70 -11.39
CA MET A 1 -3.44 14.56 -10.45
C MET A 1 -3.91 13.31 -11.17
N THR A 2 -3.02 12.36 -11.46
CA THR A 2 -3.38 11.06 -12.06
C THR A 2 -2.94 9.98 -11.08
N PHE A 3 -3.89 9.40 -10.35
CA PHE A 3 -3.63 8.20 -9.54
C PHE A 3 -3.97 6.98 -10.39
N ASP A 4 -3.15 5.92 -10.31
CA ASP A 4 -3.39 4.66 -11.03
C ASP A 4 -4.17 3.71 -10.10
N ILE A 5 -5.17 3.02 -10.63
CA ILE A 5 -5.96 2.02 -9.89
C ILE A 5 -5.08 0.94 -9.25
N ARG A 6 -3.90 0.64 -9.83
CA ARG A 6 -2.92 -0.26 -9.22
C ARG A 6 -2.40 0.25 -7.88
N GLN A 7 -2.27 1.56 -7.70
CA GLN A 7 -1.83 2.14 -6.42
C GLN A 7 -2.87 1.94 -5.32
N LEU A 8 -4.16 2.02 -5.67
CA LEU A 8 -5.27 1.69 -4.76
C LEU A 8 -5.27 0.20 -4.39
N ARG A 9 -5.06 -0.69 -5.36
CA ARG A 9 -4.90 -2.15 -5.08
C ARG A 9 -3.74 -2.43 -4.14
N TYR A 10 -2.60 -1.76 -4.33
CA TYR A 10 -1.44 -1.91 -3.46
C TYR A 10 -1.67 -1.36 -2.05
N ALA A 11 -2.53 -0.34 -1.90
CA ALA A 11 -2.89 0.18 -0.59
C ALA A 11 -3.88 -0.71 0.17
N LEU A 12 -4.72 -1.47 -0.53
CA LEU A 12 -5.66 -2.42 0.08
C LEU A 12 -5.00 -3.75 0.47
N ALA A 13 -4.00 -4.20 -0.29
CA ALA A 13 -3.36 -5.50 -0.04
C ALA A 13 -2.80 -5.69 1.39
N PRO A 14 -2.19 -4.68 2.05
CA PRO A 14 -1.81 -4.80 3.46
C PRO A 14 -2.98 -5.06 4.40
N ALA A 15 -4.15 -4.48 4.15
CA ALA A 15 -5.35 -4.70 4.94
C ALA A 15 -5.92 -6.12 4.74
N ASP A 16 -5.79 -6.69 3.54
CA ASP A 16 -6.22 -8.06 3.25
C ASP A 16 -5.25 -9.12 3.80
N HIS A 17 -3.95 -8.78 3.87
CA HIS A 17 -2.89 -9.73 4.22
C HIS A 17 -2.26 -9.51 5.61
N GLY A 18 -2.68 -8.46 6.33
CA GLY A 18 -2.24 -8.08 7.68
C GLY A 18 -0.79 -7.60 7.79
N SER A 19 -0.08 -7.44 6.67
CA SER A 19 1.32 -7.00 6.64
C SER A 19 1.75 -6.61 5.23
N PHE A 20 2.56 -5.55 5.13
CA PHE A 20 3.23 -5.18 3.88
C PHE A 20 4.10 -6.31 3.31
N TYR A 21 4.69 -7.16 4.16
CA TYR A 21 5.51 -8.29 3.70
C TYR A 21 4.65 -9.36 3.02
N ARG A 22 3.54 -9.76 3.67
CA ARG A 22 2.59 -10.75 3.12
C ARG A 22 1.90 -10.20 1.87
N ALA A 23 1.54 -8.92 1.86
CA ALA A 23 0.98 -8.24 0.70
C ALA A 23 1.95 -8.20 -0.49
N GLY A 24 3.23 -7.90 -0.27
CA GLY A 24 4.24 -7.95 -1.33
C GLY A 24 4.39 -9.34 -1.93
N ARG A 25 4.42 -10.38 -1.07
CA ARG A 25 4.45 -11.78 -1.51
C ARG A 25 3.21 -12.20 -2.32
N ALA A 26 2.02 -11.74 -1.93
CA ALA A 26 0.77 -12.06 -2.62
C ALA A 26 0.66 -11.37 -3.98
N LEU A 27 1.24 -10.18 -4.11
CA LEU A 27 1.26 -9.39 -5.35
C LEU A 27 2.51 -9.64 -6.22
N ASP A 28 3.39 -10.56 -5.82
CA ASP A 28 4.67 -10.87 -6.46
C ASP A 28 5.55 -9.63 -6.69
N ILE A 29 5.61 -8.75 -5.68
CA ILE A 29 6.46 -7.55 -5.69
C ILE A 29 7.25 -7.42 -4.39
N GLU A 30 8.36 -6.68 -4.44
CA GLU A 30 9.08 -6.33 -3.23
C GLU A 30 8.21 -5.50 -2.28
N GLN A 31 8.31 -5.80 -0.98
CA GLN A 31 7.68 -5.01 0.08
C GLN A 31 8.09 -3.53 0.01
N SER A 32 9.34 -3.26 -0.39
CA SER A 32 9.89 -1.91 -0.57
C SER A 32 9.14 -1.12 -1.67
N THR A 33 8.68 -1.80 -2.71
CA THR A 33 7.93 -1.24 -3.83
C THR A 33 6.50 -0.93 -3.41
N LEU A 34 5.88 -1.86 -2.68
CA LEU A 34 4.56 -1.66 -2.08
C LEU A 34 4.55 -0.45 -1.13
N SER A 35 5.52 -0.37 -0.21
CA SER A 35 5.66 0.73 0.76
C SER A 35 5.83 2.09 0.06
N ARG A 36 6.70 2.18 -0.96
CA ARG A 36 6.88 3.40 -1.75
C ARG A 36 5.62 3.82 -2.51
N SER A 37 4.86 2.87 -3.03
CA SER A 37 3.59 3.15 -3.72
C SER A 37 2.55 3.73 -2.78
N ILE A 38 2.45 3.18 -1.57
CA ILE A 38 1.51 3.64 -0.54
C ILE A 38 1.90 5.04 -0.04
N LEU A 39 3.17 5.27 0.26
CA LEU A 39 3.65 6.60 0.66
C LEU A 39 3.37 7.68 -0.39
N ARG A 40 3.47 7.32 -1.68
CA ARG A 40 3.11 8.24 -2.78
C ARG A 40 1.61 8.50 -2.81
N LEU A 41 0.79 7.47 -2.61
CA LEU A 41 -0.66 7.60 -2.55
C LEU A 41 -1.09 8.50 -1.39
N GLU A 42 -0.52 8.32 -0.20
CA GLU A 42 -0.75 9.16 0.98
C GLU A 42 -0.47 10.64 0.71
N ARG A 43 0.65 10.94 0.04
CA ARG A 43 1.01 12.32 -0.35
C ARG A 43 0.03 12.93 -1.35
N ILE A 44 -0.56 12.12 -2.24
CA ILE A 44 -1.54 12.59 -3.22
C ILE A 44 -2.89 12.87 -2.53
N ILE A 45 -3.30 12.01 -1.59
CA ILE A 45 -4.57 12.12 -0.88
C ILE A 45 -4.48 13.14 0.27
N GLY A 46 -3.26 13.44 0.75
CA GLY A 46 -3.04 14.29 1.92
C GLY A 46 -3.37 13.60 3.25
N ALA A 47 -3.40 12.26 3.27
CA ALA A 47 -3.79 11.46 4.43
C ALA A 47 -2.65 10.52 4.84
N ASN A 48 -2.28 10.55 6.12
CA ASN A 48 -1.27 9.66 6.70
C ASN A 48 -1.97 8.40 7.24
N CYS A 49 -2.13 7.36 6.41
CA CYS A 49 -2.90 6.13 6.71
C CYS A 49 -2.02 4.89 6.95
N SER A 50 -0.71 4.98 6.75
CA SER A 50 0.26 3.87 6.75
C SER A 50 0.37 3.15 8.10
N ILE A 51 -0.02 3.80 9.20
CA ILE A 51 -0.07 3.19 10.53
C ILE A 51 -1.33 2.33 10.71
N ALA A 52 -2.43 2.61 10.00
CA ALA A 52 -3.71 1.91 10.16
C ALA A 52 -3.83 0.62 9.33
N LEU A 53 -3.15 0.53 8.17
CA LEU A 53 -3.26 -0.61 7.24
C LEU A 53 -2.35 -1.79 7.59
N ALA A 54 -1.45 -1.64 8.57
CA ALA A 54 -0.45 -2.65 8.93
C ALA A 54 -0.73 -3.37 10.26
N GLN A 55 -1.78 -2.99 10.99
CA GLN A 55 -2.15 -3.55 12.30
C GLN A 55 -3.56 -4.14 12.36
N ALA A 56 -4.27 -4.24 11.23
CA ALA A 56 -5.54 -4.96 11.15
C ALA A 56 -5.32 -6.44 10.79
#